data_AF-A0A7W2RX46-F1
#
_entry.id   AF-A0A7W2RX46-F1
#
_cell.length_a   1.000
_cell.length_b   1.000
_cell.length_c   1.000
_cell.angle_alpha   90.00
_cell.angle_beta   90.00
_cell.angle_gamma   90.00
#
_symmetry.space_group_name_H-M   'P 1'
#
loop_
_entity.id
_entity.type
_entity.pdbx_description
1 polymer ?
#
loop_
_entity_poly.entity_id
_entity_poly.type
_entity_poly.pdbx_seq_one_letter_code
_entity_poly.pdbx_strand_id
1 'polypeptide(L)'
;MKALACSAQPYLAGMCAFGGNFTIRGWAKAEGQLLAISSNTALFSLLGTTFGGDGRRTFAVPDLRGRSPIGQGQGPGLGYYRLGQRGGSETHTLITSQMPSHNHIATTTTNNVVDTSATTIALRALASSSRTNSPTNAVLSNSPNRENIYSNGAPNVDMRADAIILDLSVDVSSTSTTVVNSNGGNQAFNIRGPYLPLTWLISLQGIYPSRN
;
A
#
# COMPACT_ATOMS: atom_id res chain seq x y z
N MET A 1 18.03 25.81 17.31
CA MET A 1 17.49 27.14 16.95
C MET A 1 17.40 27.95 18.24
N LYS A 2 18.23 28.99 18.44
CA LYS A 2 18.06 29.91 19.57
C LYS A 2 16.84 30.77 19.25
N ALA A 3 15.69 30.48 19.85
CA ALA A 3 14.53 31.35 19.73
C ALA A 3 14.83 32.63 20.53
N LEU A 4 14.96 33.76 19.83
CA LEU A 4 15.08 35.06 20.46
C LEU A 4 13.72 35.41 21.08
N ALA A 5 13.73 35.84 22.34
CA ALA A 5 12.53 36.38 22.99
C ALA A 5 12.09 37.66 22.27
N CYS A 6 10.78 37.93 22.27
CA CYS A 6 10.26 39.18 21.73
C CYS A 6 10.77 40.37 22.56
N SER A 7 11.64 41.20 21.98
CA SER A 7 12.23 42.37 22.64
C SER A 7 11.27 43.56 22.65
N ALA A 8 11.39 44.45 23.64
CA ALA A 8 10.71 45.74 23.66
C ALA A 8 11.23 46.71 22.58
N GLN A 9 12.48 46.53 22.13
CA GLN A 9 13.09 47.27 21.02
C GLN A 9 13.62 46.26 19.98
N PRO A 10 12.73 45.65 19.17
CA PRO A 10 13.15 44.71 18.14
C PRO A 10 13.68 45.45 16.92
N TYR A 11 14.43 44.75 16.07
CA TYR A 11 14.57 45.18 14.67
C TYR A 11 13.22 45.00 13.96
N LEU A 12 12.90 45.91 13.05
CA LEU A 12 11.71 45.83 12.22
C LEU A 12 11.76 44.54 11.36
N ALA A 13 10.62 43.87 11.19
CA ALA A 13 10.50 42.54 10.58
C ALA A 13 11.20 41.39 11.35
N GLY A 14 11.73 41.66 12.54
CA GLY A 14 12.27 40.63 13.42
C GLY A 14 11.18 39.65 13.88
N MET A 15 11.54 38.38 14.02
CA MET A 15 10.62 37.31 14.41
C MET A 15 11.03 36.67 15.74
N CYS A 16 10.03 36.27 16.53
CA CYS A 16 10.22 35.56 17.80
C CYS A 16 9.14 34.49 17.97
N ALA A 17 9.43 33.50 18.81
CA ALA A 17 8.45 32.55 19.30
C ALA A 17 7.77 33.09 20.56
N PHE A 18 6.46 32.88 20.68
CA PHE A 18 5.62 33.35 21.77
C PHE A 18 4.67 32.24 22.22
N GLY A 19 4.60 32.01 23.54
CA GLY A 19 3.76 30.96 24.13
C GLY A 19 2.28 31.34 24.29
N GLY A 20 1.92 32.62 24.07
CA GLY A 20 0.54 33.10 24.19
C GLY A 20 -0.25 33.06 22.89
N ASN A 21 -1.58 33.14 22.99
CA ASN A 21 -2.50 33.16 21.85
C ASN A 21 -2.91 34.59 21.40
N PHE A 22 -2.17 35.62 21.82
CA PHE A 22 -2.43 37.02 21.45
C PHE A 22 -1.18 37.67 20.85
N THR A 23 -1.35 38.87 20.31
CA THR A 23 -0.23 39.69 19.81
C THR A 23 0.21 40.68 20.86
N ILE A 24 1.51 40.78 21.08
CA ILE A 24 2.10 41.86 21.87
C ILE A 24 1.91 43.18 21.09
N ARG A 25 1.74 44.31 21.79
CA ARG A 25 1.65 45.63 21.13
C ARG A 25 2.90 45.86 20.26
N GLY A 26 2.70 46.30 19.02
CA GLY A 26 3.78 46.51 18.05
C GLY A 26 4.20 45.22 17.31
N TRP A 27 3.51 44.11 17.53
CA TRP A 27 3.75 42.83 16.84
C TRP A 27 2.48 42.33 16.15
N ALA A 28 2.65 41.46 15.16
CA ALA A 28 1.56 40.70 14.54
C ALA A 28 1.89 39.21 14.54
N LYS A 29 0.86 38.34 14.50
CA LYS A 29 1.10 36.89 14.35
C LYS A 29 1.63 36.60 12.94
N ALA A 30 2.53 35.62 12.79
CA ALA A 30 2.99 35.16 11.49
C ALA A 30 2.02 34.11 10.92
N GLU A 31 0.79 34.54 10.60
CA GLU A 31 -0.31 33.70 10.12
C GLU A 31 -0.74 34.06 8.68
N GLY A 32 0.07 34.82 7.94
CA GLY A 32 -0.20 35.15 6.54
C GLY A 32 -1.21 36.27 6.30
N GLN A 33 -1.60 37.04 7.31
CA GLN A 33 -2.54 38.14 7.13
C GLN A 33 -2.00 39.26 6.24
N LEU A 34 -2.90 39.92 5.51
CA LEU A 34 -2.61 41.10 4.71
C LEU A 34 -2.61 42.36 5.59
N LEU A 35 -1.56 43.17 5.46
CA LEU A 35 -1.41 44.46 6.13
C LEU A 35 -1.44 45.59 5.09
N ALA A 36 -2.02 46.72 5.47
CA ALA A 36 -2.03 47.91 4.62
C ALA A 36 -0.62 48.51 4.53
N ILE A 37 -0.18 48.80 3.31
CA ILE A 37 1.11 49.45 3.04
C ILE A 37 1.12 50.86 3.64
N SER A 38 0.00 51.59 3.56
CA SER A 38 -0.13 52.96 4.04
C SER A 38 0.20 53.14 5.52
N SER A 39 -0.06 52.13 6.36
CA SER A 39 0.23 52.15 7.80
C SER A 39 1.51 51.40 8.19
N ASN A 40 2.16 50.68 7.26
CA ASN A 40 3.31 49.83 7.52
C ASN A 40 4.39 50.00 6.43
N THR A 41 4.63 51.23 5.97
CA THR A 41 5.52 51.54 4.84
C THR A 41 6.94 51.02 5.06
N ALA A 42 7.48 51.19 6.27
CA ALA A 42 8.82 50.71 6.64
C ALA A 42 8.90 49.16 6.68
N LEU A 43 7.83 48.47 7.07
CA LEU A 43 7.82 47.01 7.05
C LEU A 43 7.72 46.50 5.60
N PHE A 44 6.91 47.16 4.77
CA PHE A 44 6.79 46.84 3.35
C PHE A 44 8.12 47.02 2.59
N SER A 45 8.93 48.04 2.91
CA SER A 45 10.24 48.21 2.26
C SER A 45 11.25 47.10 2.58
N LEU A 46 10.99 46.28 3.61
CA LEU A 46 11.79 45.10 3.96
C LEU A 46 11.22 43.83 3.34
N LEU A 47 9.91 43.57 3.50
CA LEU A 47 9.29 42.31 3.08
C LEU A 47 8.87 42.28 1.61
N GLY A 48 8.51 43.46 1.05
CA GLY A 48 7.87 43.57 -0.25
C GLY A 48 6.61 42.70 -0.34
N THR A 49 6.44 42.02 -1.47
CA THR A 49 5.35 41.05 -1.71
C THR A 49 5.78 39.60 -1.52
N THR A 50 6.93 39.35 -0.89
CA THR A 50 7.54 38.01 -0.78
C THR A 50 6.59 36.96 -0.22
N PHE A 51 5.70 37.35 0.70
CA PHE A 51 4.74 36.44 1.35
C PHE A 51 3.31 36.60 0.81
N GLY A 52 3.07 37.50 -0.14
CA GLY A 52 1.78 37.80 -0.74
C GLY A 52 1.39 39.29 -0.73
N GLY A 53 0.15 39.56 -1.12
CA GLY A 53 -0.40 40.92 -1.29
C GLY A 53 -0.24 41.47 -2.71
N ASP A 54 -0.82 42.64 -2.94
CA ASP A 54 -0.86 43.28 -4.28
C ASP A 54 0.32 44.24 -4.54
N GLY A 55 1.12 44.53 -3.52
CA GLY A 55 2.27 45.45 -3.60
C GLY A 55 1.89 46.91 -3.84
N ARG A 56 0.60 47.25 -3.81
CA ARG A 56 0.06 48.60 -4.04
C ARG A 56 -0.70 49.13 -2.84
N ARG A 57 -1.62 48.32 -2.30
CA ARG A 57 -2.39 48.62 -1.09
C ARG A 57 -2.01 47.73 0.06
N THR A 58 -1.65 46.48 -0.21
CA THR A 58 -1.39 45.47 0.82
C THR A 58 -0.17 44.61 0.53
N PHE A 59 0.41 44.07 1.60
CA PHE A 59 1.42 43.03 1.59
C PHE A 59 1.10 42.00 2.68
N ALA A 60 1.58 40.78 2.54
CA ALA A 60 1.40 39.75 3.56
C ALA A 60 2.63 39.63 4.47
N VAL A 61 2.41 39.20 5.70
CA VAL A 61 3.46 38.65 6.57
C VAL A 61 3.64 37.14 6.31
N PRO A 62 4.70 36.49 6.84
CA PRO A 62 4.85 35.03 6.72
C PRO A 62 3.67 34.26 7.33
N ASP A 63 3.39 33.05 6.81
CA ASP A 63 2.45 32.09 7.41
C ASP A 63 3.23 30.85 7.89
N LEU A 64 3.41 30.73 9.20
CA LEU A 64 4.13 29.63 9.84
C LEU A 64 3.21 28.57 10.45
N ARG A 65 1.89 28.67 10.25
CA ARG A 65 0.97 27.62 10.74
C ARG A 65 1.24 26.32 10.01
N GLY A 66 1.44 25.24 10.78
CA GLY A 66 1.82 23.93 10.25
C GLY A 66 3.18 23.94 9.54
N ARG A 67 4.09 24.88 9.83
CA ARG A 67 5.37 24.97 9.14
C ARG A 67 6.50 25.27 10.11
N SER A 68 7.63 24.63 9.88
CA SER A 68 8.87 24.93 10.60
C SER A 68 9.72 25.90 9.76
N PRO A 69 10.22 27.00 10.34
CA PRO A 69 11.14 27.88 9.63
C PRO A 69 12.47 27.17 9.34
N ILE A 70 12.99 27.38 8.13
CA ILE A 70 14.29 26.86 7.67
C ILE A 70 15.16 28.00 7.14
N GLY A 71 16.47 27.77 7.01
CA GLY A 71 17.39 28.74 6.41
C GLY A 71 17.11 28.92 4.91
N GLN A 72 17.12 30.17 4.45
CA GLN A 72 17.05 30.50 3.02
C GLN A 72 18.40 30.24 2.35
N GLY A 73 18.37 29.93 1.05
CA GLY A 73 19.53 29.88 0.18
C GLY A 73 19.91 28.45 -0.19
N GLN A 74 21.11 28.30 -0.75
CA GLN A 74 21.70 27.01 -1.08
C GLN A 74 22.90 26.79 -0.16
N GLY A 75 22.87 25.72 0.63
CA GLY A 75 24.04 25.22 1.34
C GLY A 75 24.79 24.19 0.49
N PRO A 76 26.09 23.93 0.75
CA PRO A 76 26.83 22.86 0.09
C PRO A 76 26.11 21.51 0.26
N GLY A 77 25.77 20.85 -0.85
CA GLY A 77 25.05 19.58 -0.83
C GLY A 77 23.57 19.66 -0.43
N LEU A 78 23.01 20.86 -0.23
CA LEU A 78 21.61 21.08 0.11
C LEU A 78 20.82 21.65 -1.07
N GLY A 79 19.50 21.51 -1.01
CA GLY A 79 18.58 22.17 -1.93
C GLY A 79 18.62 23.70 -1.79
N TYR A 80 18.21 24.39 -2.86
CA TYR A 80 18.01 25.84 -2.85
C TYR A 80 16.60 26.20 -2.36
N TYR A 81 16.53 26.99 -1.29
CA TYR A 81 15.26 27.46 -0.72
C TYR A 81 15.11 28.97 -0.91
N ARG A 82 14.07 29.40 -1.64
CA ARG A 82 13.76 30.82 -1.83
C ARG A 82 13.03 31.38 -0.62
N LEU A 83 13.27 32.66 -0.28
CA LEU A 83 12.49 33.32 0.77
C LEU A 83 10.99 33.29 0.43
N GLY A 84 10.15 32.99 1.42
CA GLY A 84 8.70 32.87 1.21
C GLY A 84 8.26 31.60 0.49
N GLN A 85 9.18 30.73 0.05
CA GLN A 85 8.83 29.44 -0.52
C GLN A 85 8.11 28.59 0.52
N ARG A 86 6.94 28.07 0.14
CA ARG A 86 6.20 27.07 0.91
C ARG A 86 6.59 25.68 0.39
N GLY A 87 6.86 24.76 1.29
CA GLY A 87 7.25 23.39 0.94
C GLY A 87 6.99 22.42 2.09
N GLY A 88 7.24 21.12 1.82
CA GLY A 88 6.96 20.02 2.74
C GLY A 88 5.53 19.50 2.64
N SER A 89 5.27 18.39 3.36
CA SER A 89 3.95 17.79 3.52
C SER A 89 3.71 17.51 5.00
N GLU A 90 2.45 17.51 5.45
CA GLU A 90 2.11 17.11 6.82
C GLU A 90 1.98 15.59 6.95
N THR A 91 1.59 14.93 5.86
CA THR A 91 1.39 13.49 5.76
C THR A 91 2.09 12.95 4.52
N HIS A 92 2.49 11.69 4.57
CA HIS A 92 3.08 11.00 3.44
C HIS A 92 2.41 9.65 3.24
N THR A 93 2.19 9.25 1.99
CA THR A 93 1.71 7.90 1.66
C THR A 93 2.88 7.12 1.09
N LEU A 94 3.25 6.00 1.73
CA LEU A 94 4.29 5.14 1.17
C LEU A 94 3.78 4.46 -0.10
N ILE A 95 4.57 4.55 -1.16
CA ILE A 95 4.44 3.67 -2.33
C ILE A 95 5.48 2.55 -2.26
N THR A 96 5.31 1.51 -3.08
CA THR A 96 6.19 0.32 -3.07
C THR A 96 7.67 0.67 -3.25
N SER A 97 7.99 1.67 -4.07
CA SER A 97 9.38 2.15 -4.27
C SER A 97 9.99 2.85 -3.04
N GLN A 98 9.20 3.16 -2.01
CA GLN A 98 9.66 3.78 -0.77
C GLN A 98 9.87 2.77 0.37
N MET A 99 9.63 1.48 0.11
CA MET A 99 9.90 0.41 1.06
C MET A 99 11.23 -0.29 0.71
N PRO A 100 12.04 -0.69 1.71
CA PRO A 100 13.17 -1.58 1.46
C PRO A 100 12.74 -2.86 0.74
N SER A 101 13.65 -3.43 -0.05
CA SER A 101 13.45 -4.73 -0.69
C SER A 101 13.09 -5.79 0.36
N HIS A 102 11.92 -6.41 0.19
CA HIS A 102 11.40 -7.45 1.08
C HIS A 102 10.69 -8.54 0.25
N ASN A 103 10.44 -9.69 0.85
CA ASN A 103 9.75 -10.81 0.20
C ASN A 103 8.80 -11.49 1.19
N HIS A 104 7.79 -12.17 0.65
CA HIS A 104 6.88 -13.03 1.39
C HIS A 104 7.03 -14.46 0.87
N ILE A 105 7.22 -15.40 1.79
CA ILE A 105 7.21 -16.82 1.43
C ILE A 105 5.75 -17.27 1.43
N ALA A 106 5.24 -17.66 0.26
CA ALA A 106 3.96 -18.34 0.13
C ALA A 106 4.20 -19.83 -0.02
N THR A 107 3.57 -20.63 0.84
CA THR A 107 3.62 -22.09 0.77
C THR A 107 2.23 -22.61 0.46
N THR A 108 2.09 -23.30 -0.67
CA THR A 108 0.86 -24.05 -1.03
C THR A 108 1.15 -25.53 -0.94
N THR A 109 0.36 -26.26 -0.16
CA THR A 109 0.39 -27.72 -0.09
C THR A 109 -0.88 -28.27 -0.71
N THR A 110 -0.73 -29.18 -1.67
CA THR A 110 -1.83 -29.92 -2.30
C THR A 110 -1.69 -31.39 -1.96
N ASN A 111 -2.69 -31.96 -1.28
CA ASN A 111 -2.75 -33.40 -1.02
C ASN A 111 -3.69 -34.02 -2.05
N ASN A 112 -3.14 -34.51 -3.16
CA ASN A 112 -3.91 -35.29 -4.14
C ASN A 112 -3.97 -36.75 -3.69
N VAL A 113 -4.93 -37.07 -2.84
CA VAL A 113 -5.21 -38.46 -2.44
C VAL A 113 -6.22 -39.04 -3.43
N VAL A 114 -5.80 -40.04 -4.21
CA VAL A 114 -6.71 -40.89 -4.97
C VAL A 114 -6.93 -42.16 -4.15
N ASP A 115 -8.05 -42.23 -3.43
CA ASP A 115 -8.45 -43.45 -2.73
C ASP A 115 -8.99 -44.47 -3.73
N THR A 116 -8.16 -45.45 -4.08
CA THR A 116 -8.53 -46.58 -4.93
C THR A 116 -8.94 -47.82 -4.13
N SER A 117 -8.95 -47.74 -2.79
CA SER A 117 -9.13 -48.88 -1.90
C SER A 117 -10.56 -49.46 -1.91
N ALA A 118 -11.54 -48.71 -2.44
CA ALA A 118 -12.94 -49.10 -2.49
C ALA A 118 -13.42 -49.70 -3.84
N THR A 119 -12.56 -49.81 -4.88
CA THR A 119 -12.99 -50.24 -6.22
C THR A 119 -12.55 -51.67 -6.51
N THR A 120 -13.37 -52.67 -6.15
CA THR A 120 -13.19 -54.04 -6.66
C THR A 120 -13.96 -54.20 -7.97
N ILE A 121 -13.25 -54.25 -9.09
CA ILE A 121 -13.85 -54.58 -10.39
C ILE A 121 -13.94 -56.11 -10.48
N ALA A 122 -15.14 -56.67 -10.28
CA ALA A 122 -15.39 -58.10 -10.44
C ALA A 122 -15.89 -58.40 -11.87
N LEU A 123 -15.17 -59.25 -12.60
CA LEU A 123 -15.66 -59.81 -13.86
C LEU A 123 -16.55 -61.01 -13.58
N ARG A 124 -17.74 -61.04 -14.16
CA ARG A 124 -18.73 -62.09 -13.93
C ARG A 124 -18.95 -62.91 -15.20
N ALA A 125 -19.09 -64.22 -15.02
CA ALA A 125 -19.36 -65.20 -16.05
C ALA A 125 -20.66 -65.96 -15.73
N LEU A 126 -21.12 -66.81 -16.65
CA LEU A 126 -22.23 -67.72 -16.42
C LEU A 126 -21.69 -69.15 -16.20
N ALA A 127 -22.07 -69.78 -15.10
CA ALA A 127 -21.62 -71.14 -14.78
C ALA A 127 -22.17 -72.25 -15.71
N SER A 128 -23.22 -71.96 -16.48
CA SER A 128 -23.86 -72.90 -17.43
C SER A 128 -23.03 -73.13 -18.70
N SER A 129 -23.40 -74.16 -19.47
CA SER A 129 -22.73 -74.48 -20.73
C SER A 129 -22.89 -73.38 -21.78
N SER A 130 -21.82 -73.14 -22.53
CA SER A 130 -21.77 -72.25 -23.69
C SER A 130 -22.65 -72.78 -24.82
N ARG A 131 -23.29 -71.88 -25.57
CA ARG A 131 -24.22 -72.22 -26.66
C ARG A 131 -23.93 -71.51 -27.97
N THR A 132 -23.01 -70.55 -27.97
CA THR A 132 -22.64 -69.76 -29.14
C THR A 132 -21.17 -69.37 -29.11
N ASN A 133 -20.61 -69.15 -30.30
CA ASN A 133 -19.29 -68.56 -30.51
C ASN A 133 -19.36 -67.04 -30.76
N SER A 134 -20.57 -66.46 -30.78
CA SER A 134 -20.80 -65.02 -30.91
C SER A 134 -20.89 -64.35 -29.53
N PRO A 135 -20.09 -63.32 -29.27
CA PRO A 135 -20.17 -62.55 -28.01
C PRO A 135 -21.34 -61.56 -27.97
N THR A 136 -22.03 -61.31 -29.09
CA THR A 136 -23.10 -60.32 -29.14
C THR A 136 -24.22 -60.66 -28.15
N ASN A 137 -24.45 -59.77 -27.17
CA ASN A 137 -25.42 -59.95 -26.08
C ASN A 137 -25.24 -61.28 -25.31
N ALA A 138 -23.99 -61.73 -25.14
CA ALA A 138 -23.65 -62.96 -24.45
C ALA A 138 -22.48 -62.74 -23.46
N VAL A 139 -22.34 -63.64 -22.50
CA VAL A 139 -21.27 -63.61 -21.48
C VAL A 139 -20.39 -64.85 -21.58
N LEU A 140 -19.15 -64.76 -21.08
CA LEU A 140 -18.26 -65.91 -20.93
C LEU A 140 -18.97 -67.00 -20.13
N SER A 141 -18.85 -68.24 -20.61
CA SER A 141 -19.54 -69.40 -20.05
C SER A 141 -18.65 -70.65 -20.05
N ASN A 142 -19.06 -71.72 -19.39
CA ASN A 142 -18.31 -72.97 -19.39
C ASN A 142 -18.35 -73.61 -20.79
N SER A 143 -17.22 -73.79 -21.48
CA SER A 143 -17.15 -74.33 -22.85
C SER A 143 -17.01 -75.85 -22.82
N PRO A 144 -18.05 -76.63 -23.21
CA PRO A 144 -17.97 -78.09 -23.23
C PRO A 144 -17.28 -78.62 -24.50
N ASN A 145 -17.35 -77.85 -25.58
CA ASN A 145 -16.76 -78.12 -26.88
C ASN A 145 -16.03 -76.84 -27.30
N ARG A 146 -14.77 -76.94 -27.72
CA ARG A 146 -13.90 -75.80 -28.06
C ARG A 146 -14.43 -74.86 -29.18
N GLU A 147 -15.66 -75.10 -29.63
CA GLU A 147 -16.43 -74.33 -30.61
C GLU A 147 -17.19 -73.16 -29.96
N ASN A 148 -17.84 -73.37 -28.79
CA ASN A 148 -18.68 -72.36 -28.15
C ASN A 148 -18.04 -71.85 -26.86
N ILE A 149 -18.04 -70.53 -26.66
CA ILE A 149 -17.40 -69.87 -25.49
C ILE A 149 -18.38 -68.95 -24.74
N TYR A 150 -19.49 -68.58 -25.38
CA TYR A 150 -20.46 -67.62 -24.83
C TYR A 150 -21.87 -68.22 -24.67
N SER A 151 -22.69 -67.57 -23.85
CA SER A 151 -24.12 -67.88 -23.66
C SER A 151 -24.91 -66.63 -23.33
N ASN A 152 -26.18 -66.57 -23.70
CA ASN A 152 -27.06 -65.39 -23.51
C ASN A 152 -27.69 -65.30 -22.10
N GLY A 153 -27.33 -66.21 -21.18
CA GLY A 153 -27.81 -66.14 -19.79
C GLY A 153 -27.14 -65.03 -18.99
N ALA A 154 -27.81 -64.52 -17.95
CA ALA A 154 -27.23 -63.52 -17.07
C ALA A 154 -26.04 -64.10 -16.28
N PRO A 155 -24.93 -63.36 -16.12
CA PRO A 155 -23.77 -63.86 -15.39
C PRO A 155 -24.10 -64.02 -13.90
N ASN A 156 -23.68 -65.14 -13.32
CA ASN A 156 -24.05 -65.55 -11.97
C ASN A 156 -22.87 -66.02 -11.11
N VAL A 157 -21.66 -66.06 -11.65
CA VAL A 157 -20.44 -66.43 -10.93
C VAL A 157 -19.36 -65.40 -11.17
N ASP A 158 -18.64 -65.02 -10.12
CA ASP A 158 -17.47 -64.16 -10.24
C ASP A 158 -16.29 -64.98 -10.73
N MET A 159 -15.56 -64.46 -11.71
CA MET A 159 -14.29 -65.04 -12.12
C MET A 159 -13.26 -64.87 -11.00
N ARG A 160 -12.18 -65.66 -11.04
CA ARG A 160 -11.09 -65.55 -10.07
C ARG A 160 -10.58 -64.10 -10.02
N ALA A 161 -10.22 -63.61 -8.83
CA ALA A 161 -9.81 -62.21 -8.61
C ALA A 161 -8.67 -61.72 -9.52
N ASP A 162 -7.80 -62.63 -10.00
CA ASP A 162 -6.69 -62.33 -10.90
C ASP A 162 -6.95 -62.78 -12.36
N ALA A 163 -8.22 -63.00 -12.74
CA ALA A 163 -8.57 -63.49 -14.08
C ALA A 163 -8.23 -62.47 -15.19
N ILE A 164 -8.16 -61.18 -14.86
CA ILE A 164 -7.73 -60.10 -15.75
C ILE A 164 -6.85 -59.14 -14.96
N ILE A 165 -5.72 -58.73 -15.55
CA ILE A 165 -4.88 -57.65 -15.04
C ILE A 165 -5.39 -56.35 -15.68
N LEU A 166 -5.96 -55.46 -14.86
CA LEU A 166 -6.37 -54.11 -15.28
C LEU A 166 -5.32 -53.10 -14.83
N ASP A 167 -4.80 -52.32 -15.78
CA ASP A 167 -3.97 -51.16 -15.49
C ASP A 167 -4.86 -49.91 -15.49
N LEU A 168 -5.19 -49.40 -14.30
CA LEU A 168 -6.02 -48.20 -14.15
C LEU A 168 -5.13 -46.96 -14.09
N SER A 169 -5.08 -46.22 -15.20
CA SER A 169 -4.48 -44.88 -15.22
C SER A 169 -5.49 -43.82 -14.76
N VAL A 170 -5.21 -43.17 -13.63
CA VAL A 170 -5.97 -42.01 -13.13
C VAL A 170 -5.17 -40.74 -13.41
N ASP A 171 -5.69 -39.87 -14.28
CA ASP A 171 -5.14 -38.52 -14.46
C ASP A 171 -5.70 -37.59 -13.37
N VAL A 172 -4.81 -37.01 -12.58
CA VAL A 172 -5.18 -36.06 -11.51
C VAL A 172 -4.64 -34.69 -11.87
N SER A 173 -5.42 -33.91 -12.60
CA SER A 173 -5.12 -32.51 -12.89
C SER A 173 -5.62 -31.61 -11.75
N SER A 174 -4.75 -31.28 -10.78
CA SER A 174 -5.05 -30.26 -9.76
C SER A 174 -4.32 -28.97 -10.07
N THR A 175 -5.05 -27.86 -10.18
CA THR A 175 -4.46 -26.51 -10.22
C THR A 175 -4.63 -25.85 -8.85
N SER A 176 -3.53 -25.44 -8.24
CA SER A 176 -3.54 -24.64 -7.01
C SER A 176 -2.86 -23.30 -7.29
N THR A 177 -3.51 -22.21 -6.87
CA THR A 177 -2.99 -20.85 -7.04
C THR A 177 -2.81 -20.20 -5.68
N THR A 178 -1.58 -19.81 -5.35
CA THR A 178 -1.29 -18.91 -4.23
C THR A 178 -1.13 -17.49 -4.74
N VAL A 179 -1.96 -16.58 -4.22
CA VAL A 179 -1.86 -15.15 -4.52
C VAL A 179 -1.34 -14.45 -3.28
N VAL A 180 -0.16 -13.81 -3.39
CA VAL A 180 0.32 -12.86 -2.38
C VAL A 180 -0.06 -11.46 -2.85
N ASN A 181 -1.08 -10.89 -2.22
CA ASN A 181 -1.48 -9.51 -2.51
C ASN A 181 -0.53 -8.51 -1.83
N SER A 182 -0.42 -7.33 -2.41
CA SER A 182 0.20 -6.19 -1.74
C SER A 182 -0.72 -5.68 -0.64
N ASN A 183 -0.24 -5.67 0.60
CA ASN A 183 -0.97 -5.17 1.76
C ASN A 183 -0.52 -3.75 2.11
N GLY A 184 -1.40 -2.94 2.72
CA GLY A 184 -1.05 -1.59 3.20
C GLY A 184 -2.07 -0.49 2.87
N GLY A 185 -3.01 -0.75 1.96
CA GLY A 185 -4.18 0.11 1.71
C GLY A 185 -3.87 1.56 1.30
N ASN A 186 -2.61 1.86 0.93
CA ASN A 186 -2.10 3.20 0.60
C ASN A 186 -2.51 4.27 1.62
N GLN A 187 -2.55 3.92 2.91
CA GLN A 187 -2.92 4.87 3.95
C GLN A 187 -1.79 5.87 4.18
N ALA A 188 -2.15 7.16 4.26
CA ALA A 188 -1.20 8.19 4.62
C ALA A 188 -0.85 8.09 6.11
N PHE A 189 0.41 8.34 6.45
CA PHE A 189 0.88 8.44 7.82
C PHE A 189 1.50 9.82 8.06
N ASN A 190 1.50 10.25 9.32
CA ASN A 190 2.09 11.53 9.70
C ASN A 190 3.63 11.41 9.67
N ILE A 191 4.29 12.36 9.00
CA ILE A 191 5.76 12.41 8.92
C ILE A 191 6.38 13.40 9.91
N ARG A 192 5.56 14.09 10.71
CA ARG A 192 6.05 14.94 11.78
C ARG A 192 6.34 14.09 13.01
N GLY A 193 7.54 14.29 13.57
CA GLY A 193 7.79 13.90 14.95
C GLY A 193 6.84 14.65 15.92
N PRO A 194 6.78 14.23 17.20
CA PRO A 194 6.01 14.92 18.22
C PRO A 194 6.33 16.42 18.24
N TYR A 195 5.30 17.26 18.32
CA TYR A 195 5.45 18.71 18.26
C TYR A 195 4.55 19.42 19.25
N LEU A 196 5.02 20.57 19.74
CA LEU A 196 4.25 21.52 20.53
C LEU A 196 4.25 22.85 19.77
N PRO A 197 3.11 23.30 19.22
CA PRO A 197 3.08 24.54 18.46
C PRO A 197 3.24 25.76 19.37
N LEU A 198 4.06 26.71 18.95
CA LEU A 198 4.17 28.05 19.53
C LEU A 198 3.68 29.07 18.51
N THR A 199 3.19 30.21 19.01
CA THR A 199 2.80 31.34 18.16
C THR A 199 4.05 32.05 17.68
N TRP A 200 4.23 32.20 16.38
CA TRP A 200 5.27 33.07 15.84
C TRP A 200 4.74 34.50 15.70
N LEU A 201 5.53 35.47 16.15
CA LEU A 201 5.23 36.89 15.99
C LEU A 201 6.28 37.56 15.11
N ILE A 202 5.87 38.61 14.40
CA ILE A 202 6.71 39.52 13.62
C ILE A 202 6.53 40.97 14.12
N SER A 203 7.63 41.71 14.25
CA SER A 203 7.59 43.10 14.70
C SER A 203 7.07 44.03 13.59
N LEU A 204 6.04 44.81 13.92
CA LEU A 204 5.48 45.87 13.07
C LEU A 204 6.18 47.22 13.32
N GLN A 205 6.86 47.35 14.45
CA GLN A 205 7.56 48.55 14.90
C GLN A 205 8.92 48.14 15.47
N GLY A 206 9.92 48.99 15.31
CA GLY A 206 11.28 48.67 15.75
C GLY A 206 12.35 49.49 15.04
N ILE A 207 13.60 49.14 15.30
CA ILE A 207 14.77 49.74 14.64
C ILE A 207 14.80 49.24 13.18
N TYR A 208 14.86 50.17 12.22
CA TYR A 208 15.00 49.79 10.81
C TYR A 208 16.43 49.23 10.58
N PRO A 209 16.58 48.00 10.05
CA PRO A 209 17.89 47.43 9.82
C PRO A 209 18.61 48.12 8.65
N SER A 210 19.87 48.52 8.85
CA SER A 210 20.72 49.01 7.76
C SER A 210 21.09 47.85 6.83
N ARG A 211 21.01 48.08 5.52
CA ARG A 211 21.50 47.12 4.52
C ARG A 211 23.01 47.29 4.40
N ASN A 212 23.75 46.19 4.44
CA ASN A 212 25.18 46.14 4.11
C ASN A 212 25.37 45.83 2.63
#